data_AF-A0A146L1M7-F1
#
_entry.id   AF-A0A146L1M7-F1
#
_cell.length_a   1.000
_cell.length_b   1.000
_cell.length_c   1.000
_cell.angle_alpha   90.00
_cell.angle_beta   90.00
_cell.angle_gamma   90.00
#
_symmetry.space_group_name_H-M   'P 1'
#
loop_
_entity.id
_entity.type
_entity.pdbx_description
1 polymer ?
#
loop_
_entity_poly.entity_id
_entity_poly.type
_entity_poly.pdbx_seq_one_letter_code
_entity_poly.pdbx_strand_id
1 'polypeptide(L)'
;PAWSVSTILTGLLSFMLETSPTLGSVETSEEEKRQLAYRSLSHNLSDAQFCEQFPDVVQDIKEELTRREKLEEEARRKQEENRLNGLNTSHADTTTSALQSAISNLIMLLGLAAFVFAVKYVVTSTPME
;
A
#
# COMPACT_ATOMS: atom_id res chain seq x y z
N PRO A 1 -39.65 -12.22 -28.72
CA PRO A 1 -38.61 -12.05 -27.67
C PRO A 1 -39.25 -11.68 -26.32
N ALA A 2 -39.14 -12.54 -25.30
CA ALA A 2 -39.83 -12.37 -24.01
C ALA A 2 -39.02 -11.61 -22.93
N TRP A 3 -37.75 -11.30 -23.20
CA TRP A 3 -36.86 -10.70 -22.20
C TRP A 3 -36.83 -9.18 -22.34
N SER A 4 -37.04 -8.49 -21.23
CA SER A 4 -36.84 -7.04 -21.14
C SER A 4 -35.35 -6.70 -20.99
N VAL A 5 -34.96 -5.48 -21.35
CA VAL A 5 -33.59 -4.98 -21.10
C VAL A 5 -33.22 -5.10 -19.61
N SER A 6 -34.17 -4.80 -18.72
CA SER A 6 -33.98 -4.95 -17.27
C SER A 6 -33.62 -6.39 -16.87
N THR A 7 -34.31 -7.37 -17.45
CA THR A 7 -34.07 -8.79 -17.18
C THR A 7 -32.68 -9.21 -17.69
N ILE A 8 -32.28 -8.71 -18.85
CA ILE A 8 -30.95 -8.98 -19.44
C ILE A 8 -29.84 -8.39 -18.55
N LEU A 9 -29.96 -7.13 -18.15
CA LEU A 9 -28.98 -6.47 -17.27
C LEU A 9 -28.88 -7.16 -15.90
N THR A 10 -30.02 -7.59 -15.36
CA THR A 10 -30.04 -8.34 -14.10
C THR A 10 -29.33 -9.69 -14.25
N GLY A 11 -29.60 -10.42 -15.33
CA GLY A 11 -28.92 -11.68 -15.62
C GLY A 11 -27.41 -11.50 -15.83
N LEU A 12 -26.99 -10.43 -16.51
CA LEU A 12 -25.58 -10.10 -16.68
C LEU A 12 -24.89 -9.82 -15.35
N LEU A 13 -25.53 -9.08 -14.44
CA LEU A 13 -24.98 -8.83 -13.11
C LEU A 13 -24.85 -10.11 -12.29
N SER A 14 -25.88 -10.96 -12.27
CA SER A 14 -25.81 -12.28 -11.62
C SER A 14 -24.63 -13.08 -12.17
N PHE A 15 -24.46 -13.06 -13.49
CA PHE A 15 -23.35 -13.74 -14.15
C PHE A 15 -21.97 -13.17 -13.76
N MET A 16 -21.81 -11.85 -13.67
CA MET A 16 -20.55 -11.20 -13.25
C MET A 16 -20.13 -11.53 -11.81
N LEU A 17 -21.06 -11.99 -10.97
CA LEU A 17 -20.81 -12.39 -9.58
C LEU A 17 -20.51 -13.89 -9.44
N GLU A 18 -20.73 -14.68 -10.48
CA GLU A 18 -20.38 -16.10 -10.50
C GLU A 18 -18.90 -16.32 -10.85
N THR A 19 -18.35 -17.46 -10.43
CA THR A 19 -16.96 -17.87 -10.73
C THR A 19 -16.88 -18.89 -11.86
N SER A 20 -18.01 -19.22 -12.49
CA SER A 20 -18.08 -20.20 -13.58
C SER A 20 -17.35 -19.68 -14.82
N PRO A 21 -16.37 -20.40 -15.39
CA PRO A 21 -15.68 -19.96 -16.59
C PRO A 21 -16.65 -19.84 -17.77
N THR A 22 -16.59 -18.71 -18.49
CA THR A 22 -17.41 -18.48 -19.67
C THR A 22 -16.63 -17.78 -20.77
N LEU A 23 -17.26 -17.62 -21.93
CA LEU A 23 -16.63 -16.95 -23.05
C LEU A 23 -16.28 -15.51 -22.69
N GLY A 24 -14.98 -15.20 -22.69
CA GLY A 24 -14.47 -13.87 -22.35
C GLY A 24 -14.23 -13.63 -20.85
N SER A 25 -14.46 -14.62 -19.98
CA SER A 25 -14.08 -14.49 -18.56
C SER A 25 -12.57 -14.50 -18.38
N VAL A 26 -12.08 -13.72 -17.42
CA VAL A 26 -10.68 -13.70 -16.99
C VAL A 26 -10.63 -14.05 -15.51
N GLU A 27 -9.77 -15.00 -15.14
CA GLU A 27 -9.51 -15.33 -13.74
C GLU A 27 -8.41 -14.42 -13.19
N THR A 28 -8.70 -13.76 -12.07
CA THR A 28 -7.80 -12.86 -11.34
C THR A 28 -7.98 -13.05 -9.84
N SER A 29 -7.01 -12.61 -9.05
CA SER A 29 -7.11 -12.63 -7.58
C SER A 29 -8.18 -11.66 -7.07
N GLU A 30 -8.69 -11.92 -5.87
CA GLU A 30 -9.64 -11.01 -5.21
C GLU A 30 -9.00 -9.65 -4.91
N GLU A 31 -7.70 -9.62 -4.62
CA GLU A 31 -6.92 -8.41 -4.43
C GLU A 31 -6.88 -7.56 -5.72
N GLU A 32 -6.64 -8.18 -6.86
CA GLU A 32 -6.67 -7.49 -8.16
C GLU A 32 -8.05 -6.93 -8.47
N LYS A 33 -9.13 -7.71 -8.24
CA LYS A 33 -10.50 -7.22 -8.42
C LYS A 33 -10.79 -6.01 -7.53
N ARG A 34 -10.36 -6.04 -6.27
CA ARG A 34 -10.50 -4.90 -5.34
C ARG A 34 -9.72 -3.67 -5.82
N GLN A 35 -8.50 -3.85 -6.33
CA GLN A 35 -7.72 -2.74 -6.89
C GLN A 35 -8.35 -2.16 -8.15
N LEU A 36 -8.88 -3.01 -9.04
CA LEU A 36 -9.59 -2.57 -10.24
C LEU A 36 -10.87 -1.79 -9.86
N ALA A 37 -11.64 -2.28 -8.88
CA ALA A 37 -12.80 -1.57 -8.35
C ALA A 37 -12.43 -0.24 -7.68
N TYR A 38 -11.26 -0.16 -7.04
CA TYR A 38 -10.77 1.10 -6.50
C TYR A 38 -10.45 2.13 -7.60
N ARG A 39 -9.80 1.69 -8.68
CA ARG A 39 -9.37 2.52 -9.81
C ARG A 39 -10.47 2.82 -10.83
N SER A 40 -11.55 2.02 -10.86
CA SER A 40 -12.63 2.17 -11.86
C SER A 40 -13.32 3.53 -11.76
N LEU A 41 -13.41 4.12 -10.57
CA LEU A 41 -14.00 5.44 -10.36
C LEU A 41 -13.32 6.53 -11.20
N SER A 42 -11.99 6.66 -11.07
CA SER A 42 -11.24 7.67 -11.82
C SER A 42 -11.17 7.33 -13.31
N HIS A 43 -11.14 6.04 -13.66
CA HIS A 43 -11.21 5.60 -15.05
C HIS A 43 -12.52 6.01 -15.71
N ASN A 44 -13.66 5.78 -15.07
CA ASN A 44 -14.97 6.15 -15.60
C ASN A 44 -15.12 7.67 -15.77
N LEU A 45 -14.58 8.46 -14.85
CA LEU A 45 -14.58 9.93 -14.96
C LEU A 45 -13.69 10.46 -16.10
N SER A 46 -12.73 9.66 -16.58
CA SER A 46 -11.89 10.05 -17.72
C SER A 46 -12.56 9.83 -19.08
N ASP A 47 -13.65 9.06 -19.11
CA ASP A 47 -14.44 8.82 -20.32
C ASP A 47 -15.57 9.86 -20.45
N ALA A 48 -15.47 10.70 -21.48
CA ALA A 48 -16.46 11.74 -21.77
C ALA A 48 -17.85 11.16 -22.08
N GLN A 49 -17.93 10.02 -22.76
CA GLN A 49 -19.20 9.39 -23.09
C GLN A 49 -19.88 8.84 -21.84
N PHE A 50 -19.10 8.22 -20.93
CA PHE A 50 -19.62 7.80 -19.63
C PHE A 50 -20.20 9.01 -18.86
N CYS A 51 -19.46 10.12 -18.85
CA CYS A 51 -19.89 11.32 -18.14
C CYS A 51 -21.16 11.95 -18.71
N GLU A 52 -21.34 11.88 -20.02
CA GLU A 52 -22.54 12.38 -20.70
C GLU A 52 -23.76 11.49 -20.45
N GLN A 53 -23.58 10.17 -20.48
CA GLN A 53 -24.70 9.20 -20.39
C GLN A 53 -25.16 8.95 -18.94
N PHE A 54 -24.29 9.12 -17.94
CA PHE A 54 -24.58 8.80 -16.54
C PHE A 54 -24.23 9.95 -15.58
N PRO A 55 -24.84 11.14 -15.72
CA PRO A 55 -24.47 12.32 -14.93
C PRO A 55 -24.70 12.15 -13.43
N ASP A 56 -25.77 11.44 -13.02
CA ASP A 56 -26.07 11.17 -11.61
C ASP A 56 -24.96 10.30 -10.98
N VAL A 57 -24.53 9.25 -11.70
CA VAL A 57 -23.44 8.37 -11.26
C VAL A 57 -22.12 9.14 -11.18
N VAL A 58 -21.84 10.07 -12.09
CA VAL A 58 -20.66 10.93 -12.02
C VAL A 58 -20.65 11.76 -10.73
N GLN A 59 -21.81 12.28 -10.32
CA GLN A 59 -21.92 13.00 -9.06
C GLN A 59 -21.58 12.09 -7.88
N ASP A 60 -22.19 10.91 -7.80
CA ASP A 60 -21.91 9.92 -6.75
C ASP A 60 -20.43 9.55 -6.69
N ILE A 61 -19.79 9.36 -7.85
CA ILE A 61 -18.36 9.05 -7.94
C ILE A 61 -17.51 10.21 -7.39
N LYS A 62 -17.83 11.46 -7.74
CA LYS A 62 -17.09 12.63 -7.25
C LYS A 62 -17.22 12.81 -5.75
N GLU A 63 -18.42 12.57 -5.20
CA GLU A 63 -18.67 12.60 -3.76
C GLU A 63 -17.85 11.52 -3.03
N GLU A 64 -17.83 10.30 -3.58
CA GLU A 64 -17.06 9.18 -3.04
C GLU A 64 -15.55 9.44 -3.09
N LEU A 65 -15.01 10.00 -4.17
CA LEU A 65 -13.59 10.37 -4.26
C LEU A 65 -13.23 11.46 -3.24
N THR A 66 -14.07 12.48 -3.09
CA THR A 66 -13.89 13.52 -2.07
C THR A 66 -13.91 12.92 -0.66
N ARG A 67 -14.79 11.95 -0.40
CA ARG A 67 -14.85 11.24 0.88
C ARG A 67 -13.56 10.46 1.15
N ARG A 68 -13.00 9.78 0.14
CA ARG A 68 -11.73 9.05 0.25
C ARG A 68 -10.56 9.99 0.57
N GLU A 69 -10.45 11.10 -0.15
CA GLU A 69 -9.42 12.11 0.10
C GLU A 69 -9.48 12.63 1.55
N LYS A 70 -10.66 12.99 2.04
CA LYS A 70 -10.85 13.44 3.44
C LYS A 70 -10.39 12.40 4.46
N LEU A 71 -10.75 11.12 4.25
CA LEU A 71 -10.34 10.04 5.15
C LEU A 71 -8.83 9.81 5.13
N GLU A 72 -8.18 9.91 3.97
CA GLU A 72 -6.73 9.81 3.85
C GLU A 72 -6.03 10.99 4.54
N GLU A 73 -6.56 12.21 4.41
CA GLU A 73 -6.05 13.38 5.12
C GLU A 73 -6.21 13.24 6.63
N GLU A 74 -7.37 12.77 7.11
CA GLU A 74 -7.61 12.53 8.53
C GLU A 74 -6.70 11.45 9.09
N ALA A 75 -6.48 10.35 8.35
CA ALA A 75 -5.55 9.31 8.73
C ALA A 75 -4.11 9.84 8.82
N ARG A 76 -3.70 10.66 7.84
CA ARG A 76 -2.39 11.33 7.84
C ARG A 76 -2.22 12.27 9.03
N ARG A 77 -3.24 13.10 9.33
CA ARG A 77 -3.24 14.00 10.50
C ARG A 77 -3.15 13.23 11.81
N LYS A 78 -3.94 12.17 11.99
CA LYS A 78 -3.89 11.31 13.20
C LYS A 78 -2.54 10.64 13.35
N GLN A 79 -1.92 10.20 12.25
CA GLN A 79 -0.59 9.62 12.28
C GLN A 79 0.47 10.66 12.70
N GLU A 80 0.38 11.88 12.20
CA GLU A 80 1.28 12.98 12.58
C GLU A 80 1.13 13.36 14.06
N GLU A 81 -0.10 13.47 14.54
CA GLU A 81 -0.40 13.74 15.96
C GLU A 81 0.15 12.62 16.86
N ASN A 82 -0.06 11.35 16.50
CA ASN A 82 0.52 10.22 17.23
C ASN A 82 2.04 10.26 17.25
N ARG A 83 2.69 10.66 16.15
CA ARG A 83 4.16 10.81 16.11
C ARG A 83 4.64 11.92 17.03
N LEU A 84 3.96 13.06 17.07
CA LEU A 84 4.31 14.19 17.93
C LEU A 84 4.11 13.83 19.42
N ASN A 85 3.01 13.17 19.76
CA ASN A 85 2.74 12.70 21.13
C ASN A 85 3.75 11.62 21.57
N GLY A 86 4.15 10.72 20.65
CA GLY A 86 5.20 9.74 20.90
C GLY A 86 6.56 10.38 21.22
N LEU A 87 6.91 11.48 20.55
CA LEU A 87 8.15 12.23 20.84
C LEU A 87 8.16 12.84 22.24
N ASN A 88 7.04 13.42 22.69
CA ASN A 88 6.96 14.07 24.01
C ASN A 88 7.00 13.07 25.17
N THR A 89 6.37 11.90 25.05
CA THR A 89 6.44 10.82 26.05
C THR A 89 7.85 10.22 26.16
N SER A 90 8.60 10.23 25.05
CA SER A 90 9.97 9.73 25.00
C SER A 90 10.97 10.58 25.78
N HIS A 91 10.69 11.85 26.09
CA HIS A 91 11.70 12.74 26.68
C HIS A 91 12.12 12.40 28.13
N ALA A 92 11.45 11.46 28.79
CA ALA A 92 11.89 10.89 30.08
C ALA A 92 12.69 9.57 29.96
N ASP A 93 12.54 8.81 28.84
CA ASP A 93 13.15 7.47 28.63
C ASP A 93 14.15 7.41 27.42
N THR A 94 14.27 8.48 26.63
CA THR A 94 15.05 8.50 25.38
C THR A 94 16.56 8.65 25.57
N THR A 95 17.03 9.22 26.68
CA THR A 95 18.47 9.38 26.91
C THR A 95 19.18 8.02 27.03
N THR A 96 18.56 7.05 27.70
CA THR A 96 19.10 5.69 27.88
C THR A 96 19.04 4.86 26.59
N SER A 97 17.93 4.90 25.86
CA SER A 97 17.73 4.09 24.65
C SER A 97 18.53 4.59 23.43
N ALA A 98 18.68 5.91 23.26
CA ALA A 98 19.50 6.49 22.19
C ALA A 98 21.00 6.23 22.40
N LEU A 99 21.48 6.36 23.65
CA LEU A 99 22.87 6.03 23.99
C LEU A 99 23.14 4.53 23.83
N GLN A 100 22.21 3.65 24.23
CA GLN A 100 22.36 2.21 24.05
C GLN A 100 22.44 1.81 22.57
N SER A 101 21.63 2.43 21.70
CA SER A 101 21.70 2.21 20.25
C SER A 101 23.02 2.69 19.66
N ALA A 102 23.49 3.89 20.05
CA ALA A 102 24.76 4.44 19.59
C ALA A 102 25.96 3.58 20.03
N ILE A 103 25.95 3.11 21.29
CA ILE A 103 27.00 2.24 21.84
C ILE A 103 27.00 0.88 21.13
N SER A 104 25.82 0.29 20.86
CA SER A 104 25.72 -0.98 20.14
C SER A 104 26.29 -0.89 18.71
N ASN A 105 25.95 0.19 17.98
CA ASN A 105 26.51 0.44 16.65
C ASN A 105 28.03 0.62 16.69
N LEU A 106 28.56 1.32 17.69
CA LEU A 106 30.00 1.54 17.85
C LEU A 106 30.75 0.23 18.15
N ILE A 107 30.21 -0.63 19.01
CA ILE A 107 30.78 -1.94 19.33
C ILE A 107 30.82 -2.83 18.08
N MET A 108 29.77 -2.85 17.28
CA MET A 108 29.73 -3.66 16.06
C MET A 108 30.79 -3.21 15.04
N LEU A 109 30.99 -1.89 14.91
CA LEU A 109 31.98 -1.29 14.03
C LEU A 109 33.42 -1.62 14.47
N LEU A 110 33.68 -1.54 15.79
CA LEU A 110 34.97 -1.96 16.37
C LEU A 110 35.25 -3.44 16.16
N GLY A 111 34.24 -4.30 16.35
CA GLY A 111 34.37 -5.74 16.11
C GLY A 111 34.69 -6.08 14.66
N LEU A 112 34.02 -5.41 13.70
CA LEU A 112 34.30 -5.58 12.28
C LEU A 112 35.72 -5.13 11.90
N ALA A 113 36.17 -3.98 12.42
CA ALA A 113 37.51 -3.48 12.16
C ALA A 113 38.60 -4.41 12.71
N ALA A 114 38.42 -4.94 13.93
CA ALA A 114 39.32 -5.91 14.54
C ALA A 114 39.38 -7.22 13.73
N PHE A 115 38.24 -7.71 13.25
CA PHE A 115 38.17 -8.91 12.40
C PHE A 115 38.92 -8.71 11.08
N VAL A 116 38.71 -7.58 10.40
CA VAL A 116 39.43 -7.23 9.16
C VAL A 116 40.94 -7.17 9.41
N PHE A 117 41.36 -6.61 10.54
CA PHE A 117 42.78 -6.54 10.89
C PHE A 117 43.39 -7.92 11.18
N ALA A 118 42.65 -8.79 11.88
CA ALA A 118 43.07 -10.16 12.15
C ALA A 118 43.21 -10.98 10.86
N VAL A 119 42.24 -10.88 9.94
CA VAL A 119 42.31 -11.54 8.62
C VAL A 119 43.50 -11.03 7.82
N LYS A 120 43.71 -9.71 7.78
CA LYS A 120 44.88 -9.11 7.12
C LYS A 120 46.18 -9.63 7.75
N TYR A 121 46.26 -9.69 9.07
CA TYR A 121 47.41 -10.18 9.80
C TYR A 121 47.71 -11.64 9.44
N VAL A 122 46.70 -12.52 9.50
CA VAL A 122 46.84 -13.94 9.14
C VAL A 122 47.34 -14.10 7.70
N VAL A 123 46.68 -13.46 6.73
CA VAL A 123 47.04 -13.55 5.30
C VAL A 123 48.45 -13.02 5.02
N THR A 124 48.89 -11.99 5.75
CA THR A 124 50.25 -11.44 5.60
C THR A 124 51.29 -12.29 6.33
N SER A 125 50.90 -12.98 7.41
CA SER A 125 51.80 -13.77 8.26
C SER A 125 52.00 -15.21 7.81
N THR A 126 51.20 -15.74 6.87
CA THR A 126 51.45 -17.02 6.21
C THR A 126 52.43 -16.80 5.05
N PRO A 127 53.71 -17.21 5.16
CA PRO A 127 54.59 -17.27 4.00
C PRO A 127 54.09 -18.40 3.10
N MET A 128 53.88 -18.11 1.81
CA MET A 128 53.65 -19.17 0.83
C MET A 128 54.95 -19.96 0.67
N GLU A 129 54.99 -21.19 1.20
CA GLU A 129 55.85 -22.25 0.67
C GLU A 129 55.19 -22.88 -0.57
#